data_AF-A0A8C3YKJ7-F1
#
_entry.id   AF-A0A8C3YKJ7-F1
#
_cell.length_a   1.000
_cell.length_b   1.000
_cell.length_c   1.000
_cell.angle_alpha   90.00
_cell.angle_beta   90.00
_cell.angle_gamma   90.00
#
_symmetry.space_group_name_H-M   'P 1'
#
loop_
_entity.id
_entity.type
_entity.pdbx_description
1 polymer ?
#
loop_
_entity_poly.entity_id
_entity_poly.type
_entity_poly.pdbx_seq_one_letter_code
_entity_poly.pdbx_strand_id
1 'polypeptide(L)'
;MKALSLLFLPLLGLLVQGESLCPMDEAISEKIRDVTRFLSFAVTGCTCGSACGSWDVRAETTCHCQCAGMDWTGARCCRLQT
;
A
#
# COMPACT_ATOMS: atom_id res chain seq x y z
N MET A 1 -15.72 -6.56 46.67
CA MET A 1 -15.20 -7.58 45.73
C MET A 1 -15.67 -7.34 44.28
N LYS A 2 -15.68 -6.09 43.78
CA LYS A 2 -16.16 -5.76 42.41
C LYS A 2 -15.19 -4.90 41.59
N ALA A 3 -14.24 -4.22 42.25
CA ALA A 3 -13.23 -3.39 41.59
C ALA A 3 -12.09 -4.20 40.94
N LEU A 4 -11.83 -5.43 41.40
CA LEU A 4 -10.75 -6.27 40.86
C LEU A 4 -11.04 -6.73 39.41
N SER A 5 -12.32 -6.89 39.03
CA SER A 5 -12.72 -7.33 37.69
C SER A 5 -12.46 -6.26 36.62
N LEU A 6 -12.55 -4.97 37.00
CA LEU A 6 -12.39 -3.84 36.08
C LEU A 6 -10.93 -3.62 35.66
N LEU A 7 -9.96 -4.13 36.43
CA LEU A 7 -8.53 -4.03 36.12
C LEU A 7 -8.06 -5.06 35.07
N PHE A 8 -8.87 -6.08 34.77
CA PHE A 8 -8.56 -7.08 33.74
C PHE A 8 -9.04 -6.70 32.33
N LEU A 9 -10.00 -5.80 32.19
CA LEU A 9 -10.47 -5.30 30.89
C LEU A 9 -9.37 -4.67 30.01
N PRO A 10 -8.46 -3.81 30.52
CA PRO A 10 -7.38 -3.28 29.68
C PRO A 10 -6.38 -4.35 29.24
N LEU A 11 -6.25 -5.46 29.99
CA LEU A 11 -5.35 -6.57 29.64
C LEU A 11 -5.94 -7.45 28.52
N LEU A 12 -7.25 -7.67 28.53
CA LEU A 12 -7.98 -8.33 27.44
C LEU A 12 -8.04 -7.47 26.17
N GLY A 13 -8.08 -6.14 26.30
CA GLY A 13 -7.98 -5.21 25.17
C GLY A 13 -6.62 -5.26 24.45
N LEU A 14 -5.56 -5.67 25.14
CA LEU A 14 -4.20 -5.82 24.57
C LEU A 14 -4.00 -7.13 23.79
N LEU A 15 -4.83 -8.15 24.06
CA LEU A 15 -4.83 -9.43 23.33
C LEU A 15 -5.68 -9.37 22.04
N VAL A 16 -6.44 -8.29 21.84
CA VAL A 16 -6.92 -7.90 20.52
C VAL A 16 -5.78 -7.19 19.80
N GLN A 17 -4.68 -7.91 19.59
CA GLN A 17 -3.88 -7.66 18.41
C GLN A 17 -4.70 -8.19 17.24
N GLY A 18 -5.73 -7.43 16.91
CA GLY A 18 -6.50 -7.61 15.70
C GLY A 18 -5.52 -7.44 14.57
N GLU A 19 -5.06 -8.55 14.02
CA GLU A 19 -4.86 -8.61 12.58
C GLU A 19 -6.20 -8.20 11.96
N SER A 20 -6.41 -6.90 11.75
CA SER A 20 -7.50 -6.40 10.92
C SER A 20 -7.21 -6.67 9.45
N LEU A 21 -6.61 -7.82 9.13
CA LEU A 21 -6.56 -8.35 7.78
C LEU A 21 -7.75 -9.29 7.67
N CYS A 22 -8.98 -8.75 7.79
CA CYS A 22 -10.15 -9.55 7.46
C CYS A 22 -9.97 -9.90 5.97
N PRO A 23 -10.00 -11.19 5.59
CA PRO A 23 -9.87 -11.61 4.19
C PRO A 23 -10.83 -10.87 3.24
N MET A 24 -11.95 -10.39 3.79
CA MET A 24 -12.95 -9.59 3.10
C MET A 24 -12.47 -8.16 2.76
N ASP A 25 -11.64 -7.52 3.60
CA ASP A 25 -11.14 -6.16 3.37
C ASP A 25 -10.15 -6.11 2.19
N GLU A 26 -9.31 -7.15 2.07
CA GLU A 26 -8.42 -7.34 0.92
C GLU A 26 -9.24 -7.56 -0.38
N ALA A 27 -10.26 -8.43 -0.31
CA ALA A 27 -11.13 -8.70 -1.45
C ALA A 27 -11.96 -7.47 -1.91
N ILE A 28 -12.41 -6.65 -0.96
CA ILE A 28 -13.10 -5.39 -1.27
C ILE A 28 -12.14 -4.40 -1.95
N SER A 29 -10.92 -4.28 -1.42
CA SER A 29 -9.90 -3.39 -1.98
C SER A 29 -9.53 -3.78 -3.41
N GLU A 30 -9.37 -5.07 -3.69
CA GLU A 30 -9.12 -5.58 -5.04
C GLU A 30 -10.25 -5.21 -6.01
N LYS A 31 -11.50 -5.38 -5.57
CA LYS A 31 -12.66 -5.13 -6.42
C LYS A 31 -12.91 -3.65 -6.69
N ILE A 32 -12.65 -2.79 -5.71
CA ILE A 32 -12.67 -1.33 -5.91
C ILE A 32 -11.61 -0.95 -6.94
N ARG A 33 -10.37 -1.46 -6.80
CA ARG A 33 -9.27 -1.18 -7.73
C ARG A 33 -9.64 -1.54 -9.18
N ASP A 34 -10.25 -2.71 -9.40
CA ASP A 34 -10.69 -3.15 -10.72
C ASP A 34 -11.73 -2.20 -11.33
N VAL A 35 -12.77 -1.84 -10.56
CA VAL A 35 -13.82 -0.90 -11.01
C VAL A 35 -13.24 0.50 -11.28
N THR A 36 -12.31 0.97 -10.45
CA THR A 36 -11.75 2.33 -10.58
C THR A 36 -10.53 2.42 -11.52
N ARG A 37 -10.04 1.30 -12.07
CA ARG A 37 -8.87 1.25 -12.98
C ARG A 37 -8.95 2.28 -14.11
N PHE A 38 -10.15 2.53 -14.63
CA PHE A 38 -10.39 3.46 -15.73
C PHE A 38 -10.32 4.93 -15.31
N LEU A 39 -10.38 5.23 -14.01
CA LEU A 39 -10.37 6.59 -13.47
C LEU A 39 -8.95 7.01 -13.07
N SER A 40 -8.11 6.08 -12.65
CA SER A 40 -6.74 6.31 -12.18
C SER A 40 -5.68 6.07 -13.25
N PHE A 41 -4.54 6.76 -13.12
CA PHE A 41 -3.33 6.39 -13.86
C PHE A 41 -2.58 5.29 -13.12
N ALA A 42 -2.15 4.27 -13.85
CA ALA A 42 -1.28 3.20 -13.36
C ALA A 42 0.16 3.45 -13.82
N VAL A 43 1.13 3.14 -12.95
CA VAL A 43 2.54 3.10 -13.34
C VAL A 43 2.79 1.84 -14.16
N THR A 44 3.24 2.02 -15.40
CA THR A 44 3.58 0.93 -16.33
C THR A 44 5.07 0.70 -16.48
N GLY A 45 5.89 1.63 -15.96
CA GLY A 45 7.33 1.50 -15.91
C GLY A 45 7.97 2.70 -15.23
N CYS A 46 9.21 2.52 -14.78
CA CYS A 46 10.01 3.57 -14.16
C CYS A 46 11.31 3.77 -14.94
N THR A 47 11.85 4.97 -14.85
CA THR A 47 13.21 5.29 -15.29
C THR A 47 13.92 6.04 -14.18
N CYS A 48 15.19 5.73 -13.97
CA CYS A 48 16.02 6.31 -12.95
C CYS A 48 17.21 6.99 -13.60
N GLY A 49 17.66 8.09 -12.99
CA GLY A 49 18.91 8.71 -13.39
C GLY A 49 20.13 7.84 -13.08
N SER A 50 21.31 8.37 -13.41
CA SER A 50 22.59 7.71 -13.14
C SER A 50 22.73 6.27 -13.69
N ALA A 51 22.03 5.98 -14.80
CA ALA A 51 21.96 4.66 -15.42
C ALA A 51 21.46 3.53 -14.49
N CYS A 52 20.73 3.86 -13.43
CA CYS A 52 20.15 2.86 -12.53
C CYS A 52 19.01 2.11 -13.22
N GLY A 53 19.15 0.79 -13.35
CA GLY A 53 18.10 -0.10 -13.87
C GLY A 53 17.24 -0.75 -12.80
N SER A 54 17.54 -0.54 -11.51
CA SER A 54 16.88 -1.19 -10.38
C SER A 54 15.83 -0.26 -9.77
N TRP A 55 14.56 -0.66 -9.91
CA TRP A 55 13.41 0.09 -9.42
C TRP A 55 12.26 -0.83 -9.02
N ASP A 56 11.38 -0.34 -8.14
CA ASP A 56 10.09 -0.94 -7.79
C ASP A 56 8.96 0.09 -7.84
N VAL A 57 7.71 -0.38 -7.80
CA VAL A 57 6.52 0.46 -7.68
C VAL A 57 5.94 0.28 -6.27
N ARG A 58 5.81 1.38 -5.55
CA ARG A 58 5.23 1.45 -4.20
C ARG A 58 3.83 2.02 -4.25
N ALA A 59 2.94 1.47 -3.42
CA ALA A 59 1.54 1.86 -3.35
C ALA A 59 0.90 1.97 -4.76
N GLU A 60 1.31 1.07 -5.66
CA GLU A 60 0.85 0.94 -7.06
C GLU A 60 1.05 2.15 -7.99
N THR A 61 1.51 3.28 -7.45
CA THR A 61 1.45 4.58 -8.13
C THR A 61 2.76 5.36 -8.06
N THR A 62 3.73 4.92 -7.25
CA THR A 62 4.98 5.66 -7.02
C THR A 62 6.18 4.83 -7.42
N CYS A 63 6.99 5.33 -8.36
CA CYS A 63 8.28 4.72 -8.69
C CYS A 63 9.31 4.96 -7.59
N HIS A 64 10.04 3.92 -7.20
CA HIS A 64 11.19 4.03 -6.32
C HIS A 64 12.43 3.45 -6.99
N CYS A 65 13.44 4.31 -7.19
CA CYS A 65 14.76 3.91 -7.67
C CYS A 65 15.61 3.45 -6.48
N GLN A 66 16.16 2.24 -6.57
CA GLN A 66 16.81 1.57 -5.44
C GLN A 66 18.31 1.85 -5.33
N CYS A 67 18.94 2.33 -6.40
CA CYS A 67 20.35 2.64 -6.39
C CYS A 67 20.65 3.84 -5.47
N ALA A 68 21.87 3.91 -4.92
CA ALA A 68 22.29 5.06 -4.12
C ALA A 68 22.58 6.28 -5.00
N GLY A 69 22.37 7.48 -4.45
CA GLY A 69 22.74 8.74 -5.12
C GLY A 69 21.89 9.08 -6.34
N MET A 70 20.61 8.69 -6.35
CA MET A 70 19.70 9.04 -7.44
C MET A 70 19.50 10.55 -7.54
N ASP A 71 19.82 11.07 -8.71
CA ASP A 71 19.63 12.45 -9.14
C ASP A 71 18.18 12.74 -9.50
N TRP A 72 17.50 11.79 -10.15
CA TRP A 72 16.08 11.90 -10.47
C TRP A 72 15.39 10.53 -10.65
N THR A 73 14.07 10.55 -10.63
CA THR A 73 13.19 9.41 -10.87
C THR A 73 12.04 9.85 -11.76
N GLY A 74 11.72 9.06 -12.78
CA GLY A 74 10.60 9.28 -13.69
C GLY A 74 9.67 8.06 -13.73
N ALA A 75 8.37 8.32 -13.89
CA ALA A 75 7.34 7.30 -13.98
C ALA A 75 6.60 7.41 -15.32
N ARG A 76 6.32 6.27 -15.95
CA ARG A 76 5.42 6.19 -17.10
C ARG A 76 4.01 5.84 -16.62
N CYS A 77 3.12 6.81 -16.73
CA CYS A 77 1.73 6.69 -16.29
C CYS A 77 0.80 6.43 -17.48
N CYS A 78 -0.03 5.39 -17.40
CA CYS A 78 -1.04 5.07 -18.41
C CYS A 78 -2.41 4.90 -17.77
N ARG A 79 -3.46 5.23 -18.51
CA ARG A 79 -4.86 5.05 -18.12
C ARG A 79 -5.64 4.57 -19.33
N LEU A 80 -6.68 3.77 -19.08
CA LEU A 80 -7.64 3.42 -20.12
C LEU A 80 -8.52 4.63 -20.44
N GLN A 81 -8.55 5.02 -21.71
CA GLN A 81 -9.38 6.10 -22.22
C GLN A 81 -10.51 5.47 -23.05
N THR A 82 -11.74 5.67 -22.59
CA THR A 82 -12.98 5.21 -23.25
C THR A 82 -13.62 6.33 -24.02
#